data_AF-A0A067XNQ6-F1
#
_entry.id   AF-A0A067XNQ6-F1
#
_cell.length_a   1.000
_cell.length_b   1.000
_cell.length_c   1.000
_cell.angle_alpha   90.00
_cell.angle_beta   90.00
_cell.angle_gamma   90.00
#
_symmetry.space_group_name_H-M   'P 1'
#
loop_
_entity.id
_entity.type
_entity.pdbx_description
1 polymer ?
#
loop_
_entity_poly.entity_id
_entity_poly.type
_entity_poly.pdbx_seq_one_letter_code
_entity_poly.pdbx_strand_id
1 'polypeptide(L)'
;VISKVLPIADMPHLPDGTPLQIMLNPLGVPSRMNVGQILETHLGWAGAKLGFQAVTPVFDGASEGDINDCLEEAGLPRHGKIRLTDGRTGEPMEQETTVGYIYMLKLHHLVDDKVHARSTGPYSLITQQPLGGKARFGGQRFGE
;
A
#
# COMPACT_ATOMS: atom_id res chain seq x y z
N VAL A 1 -7.41 -1.24 -0.47
CA VAL A 1 -8.36 -1.01 0.64
C VAL A 1 -7.57 -1.19 1.92
N ILE A 2 -7.82 -0.36 2.94
CA ILE A 2 -7.16 -0.51 4.24
C ILE A 2 -7.91 -1.60 5.02
N SER A 3 -7.23 -2.67 5.41
CA SER A 3 -7.84 -3.80 6.14
C SER A 3 -7.80 -3.62 7.65
N LYS A 4 -6.71 -3.05 8.19
CA LYS A 4 -6.51 -2.82 9.61
C LYS A 4 -5.60 -1.62 9.82
N VAL A 5 -5.91 -0.79 10.81
CA VAL A 5 -5.02 0.27 11.32
C VAL A 5 -4.43 -0.23 12.63
N LEU A 6 -3.10 -0.26 12.72
CA LEU A 6 -2.38 -0.71 13.90
C LEU A 6 -1.88 0.49 14.71
N PRO A 7 -1.82 0.39 16.05
CA PRO A 7 -1.05 1.32 16.87
C PRO A 7 0.43 1.31 16.47
N ILE A 8 1.12 2.44 16.66
CA ILE A 8 2.54 2.58 16.32
C ILE A 8 3.41 1.55 17.07
N ALA A 9 3.08 1.26 18.33
CA ALA A 9 3.81 0.28 19.14
C ALA A 9 3.74 -1.16 18.60
N ASP A 10 2.68 -1.48 17.85
CA ASP A 10 2.48 -2.81 17.26
C ASP A 10 3.16 -2.97 15.89
N MET A 11 3.62 -1.86 15.28
CA MET A 11 4.22 -1.90 13.95
C MET A 11 5.63 -2.49 14.03
N PRO A 12 6.02 -3.35 13.08
CA PRO A 12 7.43 -3.71 12.94
C PRO A 12 8.28 -2.46 12.77
N HIS A 13 9.46 -2.48 13.38
CA HIS A 13 10.37 -1.33 13.33
C HIS A 13 11.73 -1.72 12.78
N LEU A 14 12.38 -0.72 12.22
CA LEU A 14 13.76 -0.78 11.76
C LEU A 14 14.73 -0.92 12.95
N PRO A 15 15.99 -1.31 12.71
CA PRO A 15 17.01 -1.38 13.77
C PRO A 15 17.30 -0.03 14.45
N ASP A 16 16.98 1.08 13.78
CA ASP A 16 17.06 2.44 14.35
C ASP A 16 15.85 2.82 15.21
N GLY A 17 14.88 1.90 15.37
CA GLY A 17 13.65 2.10 16.14
C GLY A 17 12.51 2.74 15.34
N THR A 18 12.72 3.11 14.07
CA THR A 18 11.69 3.74 13.26
C THR A 18 10.61 2.72 12.88
N PRO A 19 9.34 2.94 13.24
CA PRO A 19 8.25 2.03 12.89
C PRO A 19 7.86 2.19 11.41
N LEU A 20 7.46 1.08 10.78
CA LEU A 20 6.92 1.13 9.42
C LEU A 20 5.54 1.82 9.39
N GLN A 21 5.19 2.39 8.24
CA GLN A 21 3.91 3.09 8.05
C GLN A 21 2.87 2.25 7.30
N ILE A 22 3.29 1.47 6.31
CA ILE A 22 2.41 0.67 5.45
C ILE A 22 3.06 -0.70 5.23
N MET A 23 2.27 -1.76 5.32
CA MET A 23 2.68 -3.12 4.97
C MET A 23 1.94 -3.58 3.72
N LEU A 24 2.69 -4.04 2.72
CA LEU A 24 2.14 -4.56 1.47
C LEU A 24 2.30 -6.09 1.42
N ASN A 25 1.31 -6.76 0.83
CA ASN A 25 1.36 -8.20 0.64
C ASN A 25 2.35 -8.55 -0.50
N PRO A 26 3.40 -9.36 -0.26
CA PRO A 26 4.39 -9.69 -1.28
C PRO A 26 3.82 -10.46 -2.47
N LEU A 27 2.72 -11.20 -2.30
CA LEU A 27 2.10 -11.97 -3.38
C LEU A 27 1.59 -11.12 -4.55
N GLY A 28 1.37 -9.82 -4.31
CA GLY A 28 0.89 -8.89 -5.33
C GLY A 28 1.92 -8.53 -6.40
N VAL A 29 3.22 -8.71 -6.13
CA VAL A 29 4.29 -8.34 -7.06
C VAL A 29 4.55 -9.42 -8.12
N PRO A 30 4.82 -10.69 -7.76
CA PRO A 30 5.08 -11.74 -8.76
C PRO A 30 3.88 -12.03 -9.65
N SER A 31 2.67 -11.99 -9.09
CA SER A 31 1.43 -12.28 -9.83
C SER A 31 1.08 -11.23 -10.89
N ARG A 32 1.61 -10.01 -10.76
CA ARG A 32 1.32 -8.88 -11.67
C ARG A 32 2.54 -8.39 -12.45
N MET A 33 3.70 -9.00 -12.22
CA MET A 33 4.98 -8.61 -12.81
C MET A 33 5.33 -7.12 -12.59
N ASN A 34 4.90 -6.54 -11.47
CA ASN A 34 5.17 -5.12 -11.15
C ASN A 34 6.53 -4.94 -10.44
N VAL A 35 7.61 -5.27 -11.14
CA VAL A 35 8.98 -5.16 -10.60
C VAL A 35 9.36 -3.71 -10.30
N GLY A 36 8.83 -2.75 -11.07
CA GLY A 36 9.06 -1.32 -10.85
C GLY A 36 8.69 -0.85 -9.44
N GLN A 37 7.70 -1.49 -8.80
CA GLN A 37 7.33 -1.20 -7.41
C GLN A 37 8.49 -1.43 -6.44
N ILE A 38 9.27 -2.50 -6.64
CA ILE A 38 10.43 -2.82 -5.79
C ILE A 38 11.56 -1.83 -6.09
N LEU A 39 11.82 -1.56 -7.37
CA LEU A 39 12.87 -0.63 -7.80
C LEU A 39 12.63 0.79 -7.28
N GLU A 40 11.39 1.29 -7.37
CA GLU A 40 10.97 2.56 -6.80
C GLU A 40 11.18 2.58 -5.28
N THR A 41 10.80 1.50 -4.59
CA THR A 41 10.95 1.38 -3.12
C THR A 41 12.40 1.52 -2.68
N HIS A 42 13.32 0.89 -3.40
CA HIS A 42 14.76 0.94 -3.14
C HIS A 42 15.34 2.33 -3.45
N LEU A 43 15.06 2.87 -4.64
CA LEU A 43 15.57 4.16 -5.06
C LEU A 43 15.03 5.30 -4.19
N GLY A 44 13.75 5.21 -3.79
CA GLY A 44 13.13 6.14 -2.85
C GLY A 44 13.81 6.10 -1.47
N TRP A 45 14.27 4.93 -1.03
CA TRP A 45 15.00 4.80 0.24
C TRP A 45 16.38 5.42 0.19
N ALA A 46 17.15 5.16 -0.88
CA ALA A 46 18.43 5.82 -1.11
C ALA A 46 18.26 7.35 -1.22
N GLY A 47 17.28 7.80 -2.01
CA GLY A 47 16.95 9.22 -2.18
C GLY A 47 16.61 9.93 -0.87
N ALA A 48 15.80 9.30 -0.02
CA ALA A 48 15.47 9.84 1.30
C ALA A 48 16.68 9.93 2.24
N LYS A 49 17.60 8.96 2.18
CA LYS A 49 18.81 8.91 3.03
C LYS A 49 19.88 9.91 2.58
N LEU A 50 20.09 10.03 1.27
CA LEU A 50 21.10 10.89 0.64
C LEU A 50 20.60 12.32 0.38
N GLY A 51 19.29 12.55 0.46
CA GLY A 51 18.68 13.87 0.29
C GLY A 51 18.55 14.32 -1.16
N PHE A 52 18.37 13.39 -2.10
CA PHE A 52 18.15 13.70 -3.52
C PHE A 52 16.78 13.22 -4.01
N GLN A 53 16.30 13.86 -5.07
CA GLN A 53 15.12 13.42 -5.79
C GLN A 53 15.55 12.75 -7.10
N ALA A 54 15.22 11.47 -7.25
CA ALA A 54 15.46 10.75 -8.48
C ALA A 54 14.52 11.24 -9.59
N VAL A 55 15.07 11.46 -10.79
CA VAL A 55 14.29 11.78 -11.99
C VAL A 55 14.53 10.65 -12.99
N THR A 56 13.55 9.75 -13.13
CA THR A 56 13.64 8.58 -14.01
C THR A 56 12.63 8.68 -15.17
N PRO A 57 13.07 9.07 -16.38
CA PRO A 57 12.25 9.03 -17.59
C PRO A 57 11.69 7.64 -17.88
N VAL A 58 10.55 7.57 -18.60
CA VAL A 58 9.79 6.33 -18.86
C VAL A 58 10.60 5.26 -19.62
N PHE A 59 11.59 5.67 -20.42
CA PHE A 59 12.36 4.76 -21.29
C PHE A 59 13.88 4.83 -21.08
N ASP A 60 14.34 5.68 -20.16
CA ASP A 60 15.77 5.91 -19.87
C ASP A 60 15.91 6.15 -18.36
N GLY A 61 15.39 5.21 -17.58
CA GLY A 61 15.38 5.26 -16.12
C GLY A 61 16.65 4.67 -15.52
N ALA A 62 16.79 4.82 -14.20
CA ALA A 62 17.86 4.19 -13.45
C ALA A 62 17.83 2.67 -13.65
N SER A 63 18.99 2.08 -13.95
CA SER A 63 19.14 0.64 -14.01
C SER A 63 19.16 0.03 -12.61
N GLU A 64 18.97 -1.28 -12.50
CA GLU A 64 19.10 -1.98 -11.22
C GLU A 64 20.51 -1.80 -10.61
N GLY A 65 21.54 -1.75 -11.45
CA GLY A 65 22.91 -1.47 -11.02
C GLY A 65 23.03 -0.11 -10.34
N ASP A 66 22.53 0.94 -10.99
CA ASP A 66 22.56 2.30 -10.47
C ASP A 66 21.84 2.40 -9.11
N ILE A 67 20.67 1.75 -8.98
CA ILE A 67 19.90 1.74 -7.73
C ILE A 67 20.68 1.03 -6.62
N ASN A 68 21.32 -0.10 -6.93
CA ASN A 68 22.12 -0.85 -5.96
C ASN A 68 23.35 -0.07 -5.51
N ASP A 69 23.98 0.69 -6.41
CA ASP A 69 25.11 1.55 -6.09
C ASP A 69 24.66 2.74 -5.23
N CYS A 70 23.51 3.35 -5.52
CA CYS A 70 22.93 4.39 -4.66
C CYS A 70 22.57 3.88 -3.26
N LEU A 71 22.08 2.65 -3.13
CA LEU A 71 21.84 2.03 -1.82
C LEU A 71 23.14 1.85 -1.04
N GLU A 72 24.21 1.40 -1.70
CA GLU A 72 25.53 1.24 -1.09
C GLU A 72 26.11 2.58 -0.63
N GLU A 73 26.01 3.63 -1.47
CA GLU A 73 26.41 4.99 -1.12
C GLU A 73 25.63 5.55 0.08
N ALA A 74 24.34 5.20 0.19
CA ALA A 74 23.49 5.54 1.33
C ALA A 74 23.81 4.75 2.62
N GLY A 75 24.74 3.80 2.57
CA GLY A 75 25.06 2.90 3.69
C GLY A 75 23.94 1.88 3.97
N LEU A 76 23.12 1.56 2.95
CA LEU A 76 22.04 0.59 3.01
C LEU A 76 22.44 -0.74 2.34
N PRO A 77 21.78 -1.86 2.67
CA PRO A 77 22.04 -3.14 2.01
C PRO A 77 21.76 -3.07 0.50
N ARG A 78 22.71 -3.51 -0.34
CA ARG A 78 22.57 -3.49 -1.81
C ARG A 78 21.32 -4.20 -2.32
N HIS A 79 20.88 -5.26 -1.64
CA HIS A 79 19.67 -5.99 -2.01
C HIS A 79 18.36 -5.35 -1.50
N GLY A 80 18.42 -4.22 -0.79
CA GLY A 80 17.27 -3.46 -0.32
C GLY A 80 16.40 -4.18 0.72
N LYS A 81 16.93 -5.19 1.40
CA LYS A 81 16.25 -5.91 2.49
C LYS A 81 16.95 -5.65 3.80
N ILE A 82 16.16 -5.61 4.87
CA ILE A 82 16.66 -5.47 6.23
C ILE A 82 15.86 -6.37 7.16
N ARG A 83 16.49 -6.86 8.22
CA ARG A 83 15.81 -7.58 9.27
C ARG A 83 15.08 -6.59 10.18
N LEU A 84 13.76 -6.72 10.24
CA LEU A 84 12.89 -5.93 11.11
C LEU A 84 12.77 -6.59 12.48
N THR A 85 12.34 -5.82 13.46
CA THR A 85 11.95 -6.31 14.78
C THR A 85 10.44 -6.23 14.92
N ASP A 86 9.81 -7.26 15.47
CA ASP A 86 8.38 -7.28 15.75
C ASP A 86 8.06 -6.34 16.94
N GLY A 87 7.22 -5.35 16.71
CA GLY A 87 6.83 -4.37 17.74
C GLY A 87 6.07 -4.98 18.92
N ARG A 88 5.45 -6.15 18.76
CA ARG A 88 4.70 -6.81 19.85
C ARG A 88 5.56 -7.67 20.76
N THR A 89 6.49 -8.40 20.18
CA THR A 89 7.32 -9.38 20.90
C THR A 89 8.71 -8.83 21.22
N GLY A 90 9.19 -7.85 20.46
CA GLY A 90 10.57 -7.34 20.53
C GLY A 90 11.59 -8.25 19.84
N GLU A 91 11.17 -9.38 19.29
CA GLU A 91 12.06 -10.34 18.64
C GLU A 91 12.34 -9.96 17.18
N PRO A 92 13.55 -10.23 16.67
CA PRO A 92 13.86 -10.03 15.26
C PRO A 92 13.06 -10.99 14.38
N MET A 93 12.60 -10.51 13.24
CA MET A 93 11.90 -11.34 12.25
C MET A 93 12.83 -12.42 11.68
N GLU A 94 12.27 -13.61 11.42
CA GLU A 94 13.02 -14.75 10.88
C GLU A 94 13.65 -14.44 9.51
N GLN A 95 12.92 -13.74 8.65
CA GLN A 95 13.36 -13.38 7.30
C GLN A 95 13.58 -11.88 7.16
N GLU A 96 14.55 -11.52 6.31
CA GLU A 96 14.73 -10.13 5.90
C GLU A 96 13.58 -9.68 5.01
N THR A 97 13.14 -8.44 5.22
CA THR A 97 12.01 -7.86 4.51
C THR A 97 12.48 -6.70 3.64
N THR A 98 11.94 -6.59 2.43
CA THR A 98 12.16 -5.40 1.59
C THR A 98 11.50 -4.20 2.25
N VAL A 99 12.29 -3.17 2.52
CA VAL A 99 11.84 -1.92 3.11
C VAL A 99 12.30 -0.78 2.22
N GLY A 100 11.57 0.33 2.24
CA GLY A 100 11.96 1.55 1.56
C GLY A 100 10.80 2.52 1.48
N TYR A 101 10.90 3.46 0.54
CA TYR A 101 9.91 4.52 0.38
C TYR A 101 9.25 4.40 -0.98
N ILE A 102 7.92 4.37 -0.99
CA ILE A 102 7.10 4.29 -2.19
C ILE A 102 6.06 5.41 -2.18
N TYR A 103 5.76 5.94 -3.37
CA TYR A 103 4.72 6.95 -3.49
C TYR A 103 3.32 6.34 -3.48
N MET A 104 2.48 6.77 -2.53
CA MET A 104 1.12 6.26 -2.35
C MET A 104 0.06 7.31 -2.66
N LEU A 105 -0.88 6.97 -3.54
CA LEU A 105 -2.01 7.82 -3.90
C LEU A 105 -3.28 7.44 -3.13
N LYS A 106 -3.98 8.45 -2.58
CA LYS A 106 -5.32 8.29 -2.03
C LYS A 106 -6.36 8.46 -3.14
N LEU A 107 -7.08 7.39 -3.47
CA LEU A 107 -8.18 7.43 -4.43
C LEU A 107 -9.48 7.94 -3.77
N HIS A 108 -10.38 8.51 -4.58
CA HIS A 108 -11.65 9.11 -4.12
C HIS A 108 -12.72 8.09 -3.70
N HIS A 109 -12.48 6.79 -3.90
CA HIS A 109 -13.43 5.73 -3.56
C HIS A 109 -13.47 5.43 -2.05
N LEU A 110 -14.19 6.25 -1.29
CA LEU A 110 -14.35 6.11 0.16
C LEU A 110 -15.49 5.15 0.53
N VAL A 111 -15.40 4.55 1.72
CA VAL A 111 -16.41 3.63 2.25
C VAL A 111 -17.71 4.37 2.60
N ASP A 112 -17.60 5.59 3.13
CA ASP A 112 -18.75 6.43 3.51
C ASP A 112 -19.70 6.69 2.34
N ASP A 113 -19.14 6.84 1.14
CA ASP A 113 -19.92 7.03 -0.09
C ASP A 113 -20.59 5.72 -0.55
N LYS A 114 -20.07 4.56 -0.14
CA LYS A 114 -20.51 3.23 -0.60
C LYS A 114 -21.45 2.51 0.37
N VAL A 115 -21.36 2.78 1.68
CA VAL A 115 -22.25 2.14 2.66
C VAL A 115 -23.69 2.53 2.36
N HIS A 116 -24.54 1.52 2.23
CA HIS A 116 -25.97 1.67 1.99
C HIS A 116 -26.71 0.47 2.56
N ALA A 117 -27.78 0.74 3.32
CA ALA A 117 -28.67 -0.28 3.87
C ALA A 117 -30.11 0.20 3.73
N ARG A 118 -31.03 -0.73 3.52
CA ARG A 118 -32.46 -0.45 3.41
C ARG A 118 -33.26 -1.50 4.17
N SER A 119 -34.14 -1.06 5.06
CA SER A 119 -35.17 -1.90 5.70
C SER A 119 -36.51 -1.75 4.97
N THR A 120 -37.09 -0.55 5.01
CA THR A 120 -38.29 -0.14 4.26
C THR A 120 -38.00 1.16 3.50
N GLY A 121 -38.80 1.49 2.49
CA GLY A 121 -38.57 2.69 1.67
C GLY A 121 -39.55 2.83 0.50
N PRO A 122 -39.32 3.79 -0.39
CA PRO A 122 -40.22 4.05 -1.52
C PRO A 122 -40.23 2.91 -2.53
N TYR A 123 -41.38 2.76 -3.19
CA TYR A 123 -41.65 1.76 -4.22
C TYR A 123 -42.04 2.44 -5.53
N SER A 124 -41.77 1.76 -6.65
CA SER A 124 -42.26 2.15 -7.96
C SER A 124 -43.78 2.03 -8.02
N LEU A 125 -44.46 3.06 -8.53
CA LEU A 125 -45.92 3.05 -8.71
C LEU A 125 -46.40 2.00 -9.72
N ILE A 126 -45.53 1.63 -10.67
CA ILE A 126 -45.87 0.72 -11.77
C ILE A 126 -45.70 -0.73 -11.31
N THR A 127 -44.51 -1.06 -10.80
CA THR A 127 -44.12 -2.45 -10.51
C THR A 127 -44.29 -2.84 -9.06
N GLN A 128 -44.56 -1.89 -8.15
CA GLN A 128 -44.55 -2.10 -6.71
C GLN A 128 -43.23 -2.76 -6.23
N GLN A 129 -42.13 -2.47 -6.91
CA GLN A 129 -40.78 -2.90 -6.52
C GLN A 129 -40.02 -1.75 -5.86
N PRO A 130 -39.06 -2.03 -4.96
CA PRO A 130 -38.14 -1.04 -4.43
C PRO A 130 -37.51 -0.18 -5.54
N LEU A 131 -37.38 1.13 -5.30
CA LEU A 131 -36.62 2.01 -6.21
C LEU A 131 -35.15 1.60 -6.28
N GLY A 132 -34.43 2.06 -7.32
CA GLY A 132 -33.00 1.84 -7.47
C GLY A 132 -32.15 3.01 -6.95
N GLY A 133 -30.96 2.68 -6.44
CA GLY A 133 -29.90 3.64 -6.09
C GLY A 133 -29.95 4.18 -4.65
N LYS A 134 -28.75 4.40 -4.07
CA LYS A 134 -28.57 4.94 -2.71
C LYS A 134 -29.28 6.28 -2.52
N ALA A 135 -29.16 7.19 -3.49
CA ALA A 135 -29.77 8.53 -3.43
C ALA A 135 -31.30 8.53 -3.30
N ARG A 136 -31.97 7.44 -3.66
CA ARG A 136 -33.44 7.30 -3.59
C ARG A 136 -33.89 6.35 -2.47
N PHE A 137 -33.00 6.02 -1.53
CA PHE A 137 -33.22 4.95 -0.55
C PHE A 137 -33.69 3.65 -1.20
N GLY A 138 -33.11 3.35 -2.36
CA GLY A 138 -33.45 2.21 -3.19
C GLY A 138 -32.96 0.87 -2.63
N GLY A 139 -33.58 -0.23 -3.04
CA GLY A 139 -33.17 -1.58 -2.65
C GLY A 139 -32.00 -2.09 -3.48
N GLN A 140 -31.37 -3.16 -2.99
CA GLN A 140 -30.43 -3.93 -3.80
C GLN A 140 -31.22 -4.83 -4.75
N ARG A 141 -30.81 -4.88 -6.01
CA ARG A 141 -31.42 -5.80 -6.99
C ARG A 141 -30.98 -7.22 -6.68
N PHE A 142 -31.94 -8.12 -6.49
CA PHE A 142 -31.73 -9.56 -6.55
C PHE A 142 -32.07 -10.00 -7.98
N GLY A 143 -31.04 -10.19 -8.80
CA GLY A 143 -31.18 -10.59 -10.21
C GLY A 143 -31.19 -12.11 -10.37
N GLU A 144 -31.42 -12.55 -11.61
CA GLU A 144 -31.05 -13.89 -12.09
C GLU A 144 -29.53 -14.01 -12.23
#